data_AF-A0A7S2Z2M4-F1
#
_entry.id   AF-A0A7S2Z2M4-F1
#
_cell.length_a   1.000
_cell.length_b   1.000
_cell.length_c   1.000
_cell.angle_alpha   90.00
_cell.angle_beta   90.00
_cell.angle_gamma   90.00
#
_symmetry.space_group_name_H-M   'P 1'
#
loop_
_entity.id
_entity.type
_entity.pdbx_description
1 polymer ?
#
loop_
_entity_poly.entity_id
_entity_poly.type
_entity_poly.pdbx_seq_one_letter_code
_entity_poly.pdbx_strand_id
1 'polypeptide(L)'
;AKACYRRVLSVTGGKSAEASAGLGALKVASSSKKEVEEGLQLLSRAYGENPHLAFALISLCEQLFYRNEYGTVAKLAQTVLKQSHALEPSIKAEAYFYLGMVYHLASQPDQA
;
A
#
# COMPACT_ATOMS: atom_id res chain seq x y z
N ALA A 1 11.70 -13.89 1.04
CA ALA A 1 11.50 -12.44 1.24
C ALA A 1 11.00 -12.08 2.65
N LYS A 2 9.78 -12.50 3.09
CA LYS A 2 9.22 -12.12 4.42
C LYS A 2 10.19 -12.35 5.59
N ALA A 3 10.86 -13.50 5.65
CA ALA A 3 11.84 -13.81 6.71
C ALA A 3 13.06 -12.86 6.72
N CYS A 4 13.53 -12.43 5.55
CA CYS A 4 14.65 -11.51 5.42
C CYS A 4 14.29 -10.12 5.98
N TYR A 5 13.14 -9.57 5.62
CA TYR A 5 12.68 -8.28 6.18
C TYR A 5 12.47 -8.35 7.69
N ARG A 6 11.91 -9.47 8.21
CA ARG A 6 11.80 -9.69 9.66
C ARG A 6 13.17 -9.71 10.34
N ARG A 7 14.17 -10.33 9.71
CA ARG A 7 15.54 -10.33 10.23
C ARG A 7 16.13 -8.92 10.29
N VAL A 8 15.94 -8.11 9.25
CA VAL A 8 16.40 -6.70 9.24
C VAL A 8 15.72 -5.91 10.36
N LEU A 9 14.40 -6.06 10.54
CA LEU A 9 13.68 -5.39 11.62
C LEU A 9 14.15 -5.84 13.00
N SER A 10 14.47 -7.13 13.18
CA SER A 10 15.04 -7.65 14.43
C SER A 10 16.40 -7.05 14.75
N VAL A 11 17.29 -6.91 13.76
CA VAL A 11 18.65 -6.37 13.97
C VAL A 11 18.63 -4.85 14.17
N THR A 12 17.72 -4.15 13.50
CA THR A 12 17.61 -2.67 13.57
C THR A 12 16.72 -2.17 14.72
N GLY A 13 16.14 -3.08 15.52
CA GLY A 13 15.18 -2.71 16.57
C GLY A 13 13.88 -2.11 16.02
N GLY A 14 13.45 -2.51 14.83
CA GLY A 14 12.20 -2.07 14.20
C GLY A 14 12.25 -0.66 13.58
N LYS A 15 13.44 -0.16 13.25
CA LYS A 15 13.66 1.22 12.76
C LYS A 15 13.88 1.35 11.25
N SER A 16 13.92 0.24 10.50
CA SER A 16 14.07 0.34 9.04
C SER A 16 12.71 0.52 8.37
N ALA A 17 12.50 1.70 7.79
CA ALA A 17 11.33 2.04 6.99
C ALA A 17 11.25 1.16 5.73
N GLU A 18 12.38 0.87 5.09
CA GLU A 18 12.48 0.02 3.89
C GLU A 18 12.06 -1.42 4.19
N ALA A 19 12.53 -1.98 5.30
CA ALA A 19 12.15 -3.33 5.70
C ALA A 19 10.68 -3.41 6.13
N SER A 20 10.17 -2.35 6.77
CA SER A 20 8.74 -2.22 7.11
C SER A 20 7.88 -2.13 5.85
N ALA A 21 8.28 -1.32 4.87
CA ALA A 21 7.59 -1.19 3.59
C ALA A 21 7.60 -2.51 2.81
N GLY A 22 8.75 -3.17 2.70
CA GLY A 22 8.87 -4.46 2.01
C GLY A 22 8.04 -5.58 2.68
N LEU A 23 8.04 -5.64 4.02
CA LEU A 23 7.17 -6.58 4.74
C LEU A 23 5.69 -6.22 4.59
N GLY A 24 5.36 -4.93 4.62
CA GLY A 24 4.01 -4.41 4.42
C GLY A 24 3.45 -4.76 3.04
N ALA A 25 4.23 -4.56 1.97
CA ALA A 25 3.89 -4.93 0.60
C ALA A 25 3.57 -6.43 0.47
N LEU A 26 4.40 -7.30 1.04
CA LEU A 26 4.18 -8.75 1.03
C LEU A 26 2.96 -9.20 1.85
N LYS A 27 2.55 -8.38 2.82
CA LYS A 27 1.37 -8.62 3.66
C LYS A 27 0.09 -8.14 2.97
N VAL A 28 0.12 -6.98 2.31
CA VAL A 28 -0.99 -6.48 1.50
C VAL A 28 -1.27 -7.39 0.30
N ALA A 29 -0.25 -7.98 -0.32
CA ALA A 29 -0.43 -8.93 -1.41
C ALA A 29 -1.00 -10.31 -0.98
N SER A 30 -1.19 -10.54 0.32
CA SER A 30 -1.73 -11.78 0.88
C SER A 30 -3.25 -11.85 0.73
N SER A 31 -3.80 -13.07 0.63
CA SER A 31 -5.26 -13.29 0.67
C SER A 31 -5.84 -13.21 2.10
N SER A 32 -5.00 -13.08 3.14
CA SER A 32 -5.47 -12.97 4.52
C SER A 32 -5.82 -11.52 4.86
N LYS A 33 -7.09 -11.25 5.17
CA LYS A 33 -7.57 -9.93 5.59
C LYS A 33 -6.76 -9.34 6.77
N LYS A 34 -6.39 -10.18 7.74
CA LYS A 34 -5.54 -9.77 8.87
C LYS A 34 -4.15 -9.35 8.40
N GLU A 35 -3.53 -10.11 7.50
CA GLU A 35 -2.23 -9.71 6.95
C GLU A 35 -2.36 -8.41 6.15
N VAL A 36 -3.43 -8.22 5.38
CA VAL A 36 -3.67 -6.98 4.64
C VAL A 36 -3.72 -5.77 5.58
N GLU A 37 -4.49 -5.85 6.67
CA GLU A 37 -4.59 -4.76 7.64
C GLU A 37 -3.25 -4.44 8.32
N GLU A 38 -2.51 -5.48 8.75
CA GLU A 38 -1.16 -5.32 9.29
C GLU A 38 -0.19 -4.71 8.25
N GLY A 39 -0.32 -5.12 6.99
CA GLY A 39 0.48 -4.61 5.89
C GLY A 39 0.24 -3.13 5.62
N LEU A 40 -1.03 -2.71 5.61
CA LEU A 40 -1.41 -1.31 5.45
C LEU A 40 -0.86 -0.43 6.58
N GLN A 41 -0.87 -0.92 7.83
CA GLN A 41 -0.27 -0.21 8.96
C GLN A 41 1.25 -0.05 8.81
N LEU A 42 1.94 -1.11 8.41
CA LEU A 42 3.39 -1.07 8.16
C LEU A 42 3.75 -0.09 7.04
N LEU A 43 3.00 -0.09 5.95
CA LEU A 43 3.19 0.83 4.82
C LEU A 43 2.92 2.28 5.24
N SER A 44 1.81 2.54 5.93
CA SER A 44 1.48 3.88 6.44
C SER A 44 2.61 4.47 7.28
N ARG A 45 3.15 3.67 8.20
CA ARG A 45 4.28 4.09 9.05
C ARG A 45 5.54 4.31 8.22
N ALA A 46 5.89 3.37 7.35
CA ALA A 46 7.10 3.46 6.53
C ALA A 46 7.09 4.70 5.63
N TYR A 47 5.93 5.08 5.07
CA TYR A 47 5.80 6.27 4.24
C TYR A 47 5.86 7.57 5.02
N GLY A 48 5.38 7.59 6.27
CA GLY A 48 5.57 8.72 7.17
C GLY A 48 7.05 8.92 7.55
N GLU A 49 7.83 7.83 7.65
CA GLU A 49 9.26 7.89 7.95
C GLU A 49 10.13 8.21 6.71
N ASN A 50 9.76 7.67 5.53
CA ASN A 50 10.44 7.91 4.27
C ASN A 50 9.43 8.01 3.10
N PRO A 51 9.06 9.24 2.69
CA PRO A 51 8.08 9.47 1.63
C PRO A 51 8.45 8.89 0.27
N HIS A 52 9.74 8.71 -0.03
CA HIS A 52 10.19 8.12 -1.31
C HIS A 52 9.76 6.66 -1.46
N LEU A 53 9.49 5.96 -0.36
CA LEU A 53 9.01 4.58 -0.38
C LEU A 53 7.58 4.49 -0.94
N ALA A 54 6.84 5.59 -1.02
CA ALA A 54 5.49 5.62 -1.56
C ALA A 54 5.43 5.29 -3.07
N PHE A 55 6.55 5.23 -3.80
CA PHE A 55 6.57 4.73 -5.18
C PHE A 55 6.10 3.26 -5.28
N ALA A 56 6.33 2.46 -4.23
CA ALA A 56 5.83 1.09 -4.14
C ALA A 56 4.30 1.01 -4.13
N LEU A 57 3.60 2.12 -3.90
CA LEU A 57 2.14 2.23 -4.02
C LEU A 57 1.67 1.81 -5.41
N ILE A 58 2.29 2.34 -6.47
CA ILE A 58 1.79 2.22 -7.85
C ILE A 58 1.73 0.74 -8.23
N SER A 59 2.85 0.03 -8.05
CA SER A 59 2.93 -1.40 -8.34
C SER A 59 1.97 -2.24 -7.49
N LEU A 60 1.73 -1.86 -6.23
CA LEU A 60 0.78 -2.57 -5.36
C LEU A 60 -0.66 -2.33 -5.79
N CYS A 61 -1.05 -1.08 -6.06
CA CYS A 61 -2.38 -0.74 -6.54
C CYS A 61 -2.68 -1.44 -7.86
N GLU A 62 -1.74 -1.40 -8.81
CA GLU A 62 -1.86 -2.08 -10.11
C GLU A 62 -2.11 -3.58 -9.93
N GLN A 63 -1.24 -4.25 -9.16
CA GLN A 63 -1.34 -5.69 -8.94
C GLN A 63 -2.66 -6.10 -8.27
N LEU A 64 -3.09 -5.35 -7.26
CA LEU A 64 -4.34 -5.62 -6.53
C LEU A 64 -5.56 -5.31 -7.39
N PHE A 65 -5.48 -4.28 -8.23
CA PHE A 65 -6.53 -3.93 -9.17
C PHE A 65 -6.78 -5.06 -10.17
N TYR A 66 -5.73 -5.61 -10.79
CA TYR A 66 -5.85 -6.77 -11.70
C TYR A 66 -6.30 -8.07 -11.02
N ARG A 67 -6.22 -8.14 -9.68
CA ARG A 67 -6.77 -9.24 -8.87
C ARG A 67 -8.21 -9.00 -8.42
N ASN A 68 -8.86 -7.92 -8.89
CA ASN A 68 -10.19 -7.49 -8.47
C ASN A 68 -10.30 -7.17 -6.97
N GLU A 69 -9.17 -6.90 -6.29
CA GLU A 69 -9.15 -6.55 -4.86
C GLU A 69 -9.40 -5.05 -4.65
N TYR A 70 -10.45 -4.53 -5.27
CA TYR A 70 -10.76 -3.11 -5.33
C TYR A 70 -10.89 -2.46 -3.95
N GLY A 71 -11.44 -3.18 -2.96
CA GLY A 71 -11.52 -2.70 -1.59
C GLY A 71 -10.14 -2.48 -0.94
N THR A 72 -9.16 -3.34 -1.25
CA THR A 72 -7.78 -3.17 -0.77
C THR A 72 -7.09 -2.03 -1.51
N VAL A 73 -7.30 -1.91 -2.83
CA VAL A 73 -6.79 -0.79 -3.65
C VAL A 73 -7.25 0.56 -3.07
N ALA A 74 -8.56 0.71 -2.80
CA ALA A 74 -9.09 1.94 -2.21
C ALA A 74 -8.47 2.25 -0.84
N LYS A 75 -8.35 1.26 0.05
CA LYS A 75 -7.73 1.45 1.37
C LYS A 75 -6.27 1.85 1.28
N LEU A 76 -5.53 1.25 0.35
CA LEU A 76 -4.11 1.53 0.15
C LEU A 76 -3.92 2.95 -0.40
N ALA A 77 -4.68 3.33 -1.43
CA ALA A 77 -4.62 4.66 -2.01
C ALA A 77 -5.01 5.76 -0.99
N GLN A 78 -6.06 5.52 -0.19
CA GLN A 78 -6.43 6.42 0.92
C GLN A 78 -5.35 6.51 2.01
N THR A 79 -4.70 5.40 2.34
CA THR A 79 -3.59 5.38 3.31
C THR A 79 -2.45 6.29 2.87
N VAL A 80 -2.10 6.26 1.58
CA VAL A 80 -1.08 7.15 1.03
C VAL A 80 -1.54 8.61 1.06
N LEU A 81 -2.77 8.90 0.62
CA LEU A 81 -3.29 10.27 0.62
C LEU A 81 -3.37 10.90 2.01
N LYS A 82 -3.45 10.12 3.09
CA LYS A 82 -3.36 10.64 4.47
C LYS A 82 -1.97 11.21 4.82
N GLN A 83 -0.93 10.77 4.13
CA GLN A 83 0.45 11.26 4.28
C GLN A 83 0.76 12.45 3.34
N SER A 84 -0.28 13.17 2.87
CA SER A 84 -0.24 14.13 1.76
C SER A 84 0.76 15.29 1.86
N HIS A 85 1.22 15.66 3.05
CA HIS A 85 2.09 16.83 3.22
C HIS A 85 3.52 16.60 2.72
N ALA A 86 3.99 15.36 2.68
CA ALA A 86 5.35 15.00 2.24
C ALA A 86 5.41 14.28 0.89
N LEU A 87 4.27 14.10 0.22
CA LEU A 87 4.18 13.31 -1.00
C LEU A 87 4.35 14.16 -2.27
N GLU A 88 5.17 13.64 -3.18
CA GLU A 88 5.31 14.10 -4.56
C GLU A 88 3.95 14.19 -5.27
N PRO A 89 3.69 15.24 -6.09
CA PRO A 89 2.44 15.39 -6.82
C PRO A 89 2.10 14.20 -7.72
N SER A 90 3.10 13.54 -8.32
CA SER A 90 2.92 12.35 -9.16
C SER A 90 2.30 11.19 -8.38
N ILE A 91 2.79 10.93 -7.16
CA ILE A 91 2.28 9.85 -6.31
C ILE A 91 0.83 10.14 -5.87
N LYS A 92 0.50 11.41 -5.60
CA LYS A 92 -0.88 11.82 -5.29
C LYS A 92 -1.80 11.60 -6.48
N ALA A 93 -1.37 11.98 -7.68
CA ALA A 93 -2.15 11.79 -8.91
C ALA A 93 -2.46 10.31 -9.14
N GLU A 94 -1.47 9.43 -8.98
CA GLU A 94 -1.64 7.98 -9.09
C GLU A 94 -2.59 7.41 -8.03
N ALA A 95 -2.48 7.85 -6.78
CA ALA A 95 -3.41 7.45 -5.73
C ALA A 95 -4.85 7.85 -6.07
N TYR A 96 -5.07 9.08 -6.57
CA TYR A 96 -6.39 9.53 -7.01
C TYR A 96 -6.90 8.77 -8.25
N PHE A 97 -6.01 8.44 -9.20
CA PHE A 97 -6.35 7.66 -10.38
C PHE A 97 -6.94 6.30 -9.99
N TYR A 98 -6.25 5.52 -9.14
CA TYR A 98 -6.76 4.23 -8.68
C TYR A 98 -8.03 4.33 -7.84
N LEU A 99 -8.16 5.36 -7.00
CA LEU A 99 -9.41 5.64 -6.27
C LEU A 99 -10.57 5.91 -7.23
N GLY A 100 -10.34 6.72 -8.27
CA GLY A 100 -11.32 7.01 -9.31
C GLY A 100 -11.75 5.76 -10.06
N MET A 101 -10.80 4.90 -10.46
CA MET A 101 -11.10 3.62 -11.12
C MET A 101 -11.96 2.71 -10.23
N VAL A 102 -11.61 2.56 -8.96
CA VAL A 102 -12.39 1.74 -8.02
C VAL A 102 -13.81 2.29 -7.84
N TYR A 103 -13.98 3.61 -7.69
CA TYR A 103 -15.31 4.20 -7.56
C TYR A 103 -16.14 4.11 -8.84
N HIS A 104 -15.51 4.23 -10.00
CA HIS A 104 -16.17 4.03 -11.28
C HIS A 104 -16.73 2.61 -11.41
N LEU A 105 -15.92 1.59 -11.08
CA LEU A 105 -16.37 0.19 -11.09
C LEU A 105 -17.45 -0.08 -10.05
N ALA A 106 -17.35 0.48 -8.85
CA ALA A 106 -18.39 0.35 -7.83
C ALA A 106 -19.74 0.98 -8.26
N SER A 107 -19.70 1.93 -9.21
CA SER A 107 -20.89 2.57 -9.79
C SER A 107 -21.47 1.80 -10.99
N GLN A 108 -20.84 0.68 -11.40
CA GLN A 108 -21.27 -0.18 -12.50
C GLN A 108 -21.58 -1.60 -11.98
N PRO A 109 -22.78 -1.84 -11.43
CA PRO A 109 -23.12 -3.13 -10.81
C PRO A 109 -23.12 -4.30 -11.80
N ASP A 110 -23.25 -4.05 -13.11
CA ASP A 110 -23.26 -5.08 -14.15
C ASP A 110 -21.86 -5.67 -14.45
N GLN A 111 -20.79 -5.10 -13.88
CA GLN A 111 -19.40 -5.55 -14.05
C GLN A 111 -18.81 -6.24 -12.79
N ALA A 112 -19.58 -6.39 -11.71
CA ALA A 112 -19.19 -7.07 -10.47
C ALA A 112 -19.59 -8.55 -10.48
#